data_AF-Q9F7U0-F1
#
_entry.id   AF-Q9F7U0-F1
#
_cell.length_a   1.000
_cell.length_b   1.000
_cell.length_c   1.000
_cell.angle_alpha   90.00
_cell.angle_beta   90.00
_cell.angle_gamma   90.00
#
_symmetry.space_group_name_H-M   'P 1'
#
loop_
_entity.id
_entity.type
_entity.pdbx_description
1 polymer ?
#
loop_
_entity_poly.entity_id
_entity_poly.type
_entity_poly.pdbx_seq_one_letter_code
_entity_poly.pdbx_strand_id
1 'polypeptide(L)'
;MVGKVMNYKELLKFNDYAMDLTIRMAHHNSAMEGNSLTLGDTISILIDRKTPIKSVRLDEVYEIENYRNFIPFILEFLERNRDIDEHLICHFHSVLMRNILPDFGKFKNTYNEIIGAKKPTASPAMVQLELIICV
;
A
#
# COMPACT_ATOMS: atom_id res chain seq x y z
N MET A 1 -25.64 -11.07 -20.32
CA MET A 1 -25.54 -11.05 -18.85
C MET A 1 -24.64 -9.89 -18.46
N VAL A 2 -25.22 -8.78 -18.01
CA VAL A 2 -24.43 -7.67 -17.45
C VAL A 2 -23.97 -8.14 -16.07
N GLY A 3 -22.66 -8.32 -15.90
CA GLY A 3 -22.09 -8.74 -14.62
C GLY A 3 -22.57 -7.81 -13.51
N LYS A 4 -23.21 -8.38 -12.48
CA LYS A 4 -23.61 -7.64 -11.28
C LYS A 4 -22.34 -7.03 -10.69
N VAL A 5 -22.24 -5.71 -10.67
CA VAL A 5 -21.15 -5.01 -9.97
C VAL A 5 -21.22 -5.40 -8.51
N MET A 6 -20.21 -6.12 -8.03
CA MET A 6 -20.15 -6.60 -6.64
C MET A 6 -20.11 -5.40 -5.71
N ASN A 7 -21.02 -5.34 -4.73
CA ASN A 7 -21.00 -4.30 -3.72
C ASN A 7 -19.92 -4.64 -2.69
N TYR A 8 -18.89 -3.80 -2.54
CA TYR A 8 -17.79 -4.05 -1.58
C TYR A 8 -18.29 -4.24 -0.14
N LYS A 9 -19.47 -3.70 0.21
CA LYS A 9 -20.11 -3.92 1.52
C LYS A 9 -20.48 -5.40 1.76
N GLU A 10 -20.72 -6.18 0.70
CA GLU A 10 -20.93 -7.63 0.80
C GLU A 10 -19.61 -8.36 1.13
N LEU A 11 -18.46 -7.84 0.70
CA LEU A 11 -17.13 -8.36 1.07
C LEU A 11 -16.83 -8.11 2.54
N LEU A 12 -17.30 -7.00 3.10
CA LEU A 12 -17.11 -6.62 4.51
C LEU A 12 -17.99 -7.41 5.49
N LYS A 13 -19.11 -7.95 5.02
CA LYS A 13 -19.96 -8.85 5.83
C LYS A 13 -19.26 -10.15 6.19
N PHE A 14 -18.28 -10.57 5.38
CA PHE A 14 -17.37 -11.65 5.68
C PHE A 14 -16.06 -11.04 6.18
N ASN A 15 -15.94 -10.85 7.50
CA ASN A 15 -14.71 -10.39 8.15
C ASN A 15 -13.45 -11.13 7.64
N ASP A 16 -13.63 -12.40 7.28
CA ASP A 16 -12.59 -13.26 6.72
C ASP A 16 -12.08 -12.82 5.35
N TYR A 17 -12.93 -12.29 4.46
CA TYR A 17 -12.50 -11.93 3.10
C TYR A 17 -11.68 -10.64 3.07
N ALA A 18 -12.09 -9.59 3.80
CA ALA A 18 -11.32 -8.35 3.87
C ALA A 18 -9.96 -8.59 4.53
N MET A 19 -9.91 -9.47 5.54
CA MET A 19 -8.66 -9.87 6.17
C MET A 19 -7.76 -10.68 5.23
N ASP A 20 -8.33 -11.68 4.55
CA ASP A 20 -7.62 -12.50 3.56
C ASP A 20 -7.10 -11.66 2.38
N LEU A 21 -7.88 -10.68 1.92
CA LEU A 21 -7.45 -9.67 0.95
C LEU A 21 -6.28 -8.85 1.50
N THR A 22 -6.36 -8.37 2.74
CA THR A 22 -5.28 -7.58 3.39
C THR A 22 -3.99 -8.39 3.43
N ILE A 23 -4.06 -9.65 3.85
CA ILE A 23 -2.90 -10.56 3.93
C ILE A 23 -2.29 -10.77 2.55
N ARG A 24 -3.09 -11.11 1.53
CA ARG A 24 -2.58 -11.37 0.18
C ARG A 24 -2.02 -10.11 -0.49
N MET A 25 -2.67 -8.97 -0.31
CA MET A 25 -2.17 -7.69 -0.84
C MET A 25 -0.84 -7.31 -0.19
N ALA A 26 -0.76 -7.37 1.15
CA ALA A 26 0.46 -7.05 1.87
C ALA A 26 1.62 -7.94 1.43
N HIS A 27 1.40 -9.26 1.35
CA HIS A 27 2.44 -10.21 0.98
C HIS A 27 2.91 -10.04 -0.48
N HIS A 28 1.98 -9.99 -1.43
CA HIS A 28 2.37 -10.00 -2.85
C HIS A 28 2.94 -8.66 -3.31
N ASN A 29 2.40 -7.54 -2.85
CA ASN A 29 2.92 -6.22 -3.24
C ASN A 29 4.32 -5.98 -2.69
N SER A 30 4.55 -6.28 -1.41
CA SER A 30 5.89 -6.11 -0.82
C SER A 30 6.91 -7.09 -1.41
N ALA A 31 6.50 -8.35 -1.69
CA ALA A 31 7.38 -9.32 -2.34
C ALA A 31 7.80 -8.87 -3.75
N MET A 32 6.93 -8.18 -4.49
CA MET A 32 7.29 -7.57 -5.79
C MET A 32 8.33 -6.45 -5.65
N GLU A 33 8.36 -5.76 -4.52
CA GLU A 33 9.32 -4.70 -4.18
C GLU A 33 10.60 -5.25 -3.54
N GLY A 34 10.69 -6.57 -3.31
CA GLY A 34 11.87 -7.26 -2.80
C GLY A 34 11.83 -7.64 -1.33
N ASN A 35 10.67 -7.50 -0.67
CA ASN A 35 10.47 -7.96 0.70
C ASN A 35 10.58 -9.49 0.79
N SER A 36 11.32 -9.98 1.78
CA SER A 36 11.67 -11.39 1.97
C SER A 36 10.73 -12.17 2.91
N LEU A 37 9.68 -11.53 3.39
CA LEU A 37 8.71 -12.13 4.31
C LEU A 37 7.79 -13.10 3.58
N THR A 38 7.63 -14.29 4.15
CA THR A 38 6.73 -15.32 3.61
C THR A 38 5.27 -14.96 3.88
N LEU A 39 4.34 -15.67 3.21
CA LEU A 39 2.92 -15.54 3.53
C LEU A 39 2.63 -15.87 5.00
N GLY A 40 3.30 -16.88 5.58
CA GLY A 40 3.17 -17.23 6.99
C GLY A 40 3.69 -16.15 7.94
N ASP A 41 4.81 -15.51 7.57
CA ASP A 41 5.32 -14.33 8.30
C ASP A 41 4.31 -13.18 8.26
N THR A 42 3.73 -12.93 7.09
CA THR A 42 2.71 -11.89 6.88
C THR A 42 1.48 -12.12 7.75
N ILE A 43 0.97 -13.36 7.81
CA ILE A 43 -0.13 -13.74 8.70
C ILE A 43 0.25 -13.49 10.16
N SER A 44 1.45 -13.91 10.58
CA SER A 44 1.92 -13.74 11.95
C SER A 44 2.01 -12.27 12.37
N ILE A 45 2.47 -11.40 11.47
CA ILE A 45 2.56 -9.95 11.71
C ILE A 45 1.16 -9.32 11.79
N LEU A 46 0.29 -9.63 10.83
CA LEU A 46 -1.03 -8.99 10.71
C LEU A 46 -2.04 -9.49 11.74
N ILE A 47 -2.03 -10.78 12.04
CA ILE A 47 -2.99 -11.44 12.94
C ILE A 47 -2.42 -11.55 14.35
N ASP A 48 -1.29 -12.26 14.49
CA ASP A 48 -0.75 -12.66 15.79
C ASP A 48 0.07 -11.57 16.49
N ARG A 49 0.33 -10.44 15.81
CA ARG A 49 1.19 -9.34 16.31
C ARG A 49 2.60 -9.80 16.64
N LYS A 50 3.11 -10.78 15.89
CA LYS A 50 4.43 -11.35 16.12
C LYS A 50 5.36 -11.00 14.97
N THR A 51 6.52 -10.47 15.33
CA THR A 51 7.65 -10.37 14.40
C THR A 51 8.20 -11.76 14.11
N PRO A 52 8.65 -12.02 12.88
CA PRO A 52 9.32 -13.28 12.54
C PRO A 52 10.54 -13.54 13.43
N ILE A 53 10.79 -14.81 13.76
CA ILE A 53 11.91 -15.22 14.64
C ILE A 53 13.27 -15.10 13.92
N LYS A 54 13.26 -14.96 12.59
CA LYS A 54 14.45 -14.81 11.74
C LYS A 54 14.95 -13.36 11.74
N SER A 55 16.24 -13.17 11.45
CA SER A 55 16.84 -11.84 11.24
C SER A 55 16.24 -11.21 9.98
N VAL A 56 15.34 -10.25 10.15
CA VAL A 56 14.70 -9.45 9.07
C VAL A 56 14.93 -7.98 9.32
N ARG A 57 14.90 -7.17 8.26
CA ARG A 57 14.95 -5.73 8.45
C ARG A 57 13.62 -5.24 9.02
N LEU A 58 13.68 -4.19 9.84
CA LEU A 58 12.48 -3.68 10.53
C LEU A 58 11.52 -2.96 9.58
N ASP A 59 12.04 -2.30 8.54
CA ASP A 59 11.27 -1.70 7.46
C ASP A 59 10.46 -2.75 6.67
N GLU A 60 10.99 -3.95 6.41
CA GLU A 60 10.22 -5.04 5.79
C GLU A 60 9.00 -5.44 6.64
N VAL A 61 9.14 -5.41 7.97
CA VAL A 61 8.03 -5.68 8.89
C VAL A 61 7.02 -4.54 8.84
N TYR A 62 7.48 -3.28 8.81
CA TYR A 62 6.60 -2.12 8.71
C TYR A 62 5.85 -2.06 7.38
N GLU A 63 6.45 -2.45 6.27
CA GLU A 63 5.76 -2.55 4.97
C GLU A 63 4.52 -3.44 5.06
N ILE A 64 4.64 -4.58 5.76
CA ILE A 64 3.51 -5.47 6.01
C ILE A 64 2.55 -4.85 7.02
N GLU A 65 3.04 -4.35 8.15
CA GLU A 65 2.21 -3.83 9.24
C GLU A 65 1.33 -2.64 8.80
N ASN A 66 1.83 -1.79 7.90
CA ASN A 66 1.12 -0.61 7.43
C ASN A 66 -0.19 -0.94 6.68
N TYR A 67 -0.30 -2.13 6.09
CA TYR A 67 -1.55 -2.59 5.44
C TYR A 67 -2.75 -2.68 6.40
N ARG A 68 -2.48 -2.83 7.70
CA ARG A 68 -3.52 -2.85 8.75
C ARG A 68 -4.31 -1.55 8.82
N ASN A 69 -3.65 -0.43 8.54
CA ASN A 69 -4.27 0.89 8.53
C ASN A 69 -4.74 1.26 7.12
N PHE A 70 -4.05 0.76 6.10
CA PHE A 70 -4.33 1.09 4.70
C PHE A 70 -5.66 0.54 4.20
N ILE A 71 -5.96 -0.74 4.46
CA ILE A 71 -7.21 -1.35 3.94
C ILE A 71 -8.46 -0.72 4.59
N PRO A 72 -8.55 -0.55 5.92
CA PRO A 72 -9.67 0.19 6.52
C PRO A 72 -9.82 1.60 5.96
N PHE A 73 -8.70 2.30 5.72
CA PHE A 73 -8.71 3.63 5.14
C PHE A 73 -9.31 3.66 3.72
N ILE A 74 -8.94 2.70 2.86
CA ILE A 74 -9.56 2.56 1.52
C ILE A 74 -11.07 2.33 1.64
N LEU A 75 -11.48 1.45 2.54
CA LEU A 75 -12.90 1.11 2.71
C LEU A 75 -13.72 2.32 3.17
N GLU A 76 -13.22 3.08 4.15
CA GLU A 76 -13.84 4.34 4.61
C GLU A 76 -13.91 5.37 3.47
N PHE A 77 -12.87 5.48 2.66
CA PHE A 77 -12.86 6.37 1.49
C PHE A 77 -13.95 5.99 0.48
N LEU A 78 -14.08 4.69 0.15
CA LEU A 78 -15.10 4.17 -0.75
C LEU A 78 -16.52 4.37 -0.23
N GLU A 79 -16.72 4.35 1.09
CA GLU A 79 -18.03 4.65 1.71
C GLU A 79 -18.45 6.10 1.54
N ARG A 80 -17.48 7.02 1.52
CA ARG A 80 -17.73 8.45 1.39
C ARG A 80 -17.90 8.92 -0.06
N ASN A 81 -17.68 8.04 -1.03
CA ASN A 81 -17.81 8.31 -2.47
C ASN A 81 -17.14 9.63 -2.88
N ARG A 82 -15.93 9.87 -2.35
CA ARG A 82 -15.12 11.05 -2.66
C ARG A 82 -14.34 10.83 -3.94
N ASP A 83 -14.04 11.91 -4.64
CA ASP A 83 -13.16 11.87 -5.80
C ASP A 83 -11.71 11.60 -5.37
N ILE A 84 -10.93 11.02 -6.29
CA ILE A 84 -9.49 10.84 -6.10
C ILE A 84 -8.80 12.17 -6.40
N ASP A 85 -8.11 12.71 -5.40
CA ASP A 85 -7.32 13.94 -5.51
C ASP A 85 -5.88 13.73 -5.01
N GLU A 86 -5.07 14.78 -5.14
CA GLU A 86 -3.68 14.82 -4.65
C GLU A 86 -3.59 14.50 -3.16
N HIS A 87 -4.50 15.06 -2.36
CA HIS A 87 -4.50 14.87 -0.92
C HIS A 87 -4.69 13.41 -0.53
N LEU A 88 -5.62 12.71 -1.20
CA LEU A 88 -5.84 11.29 -1.00
C LEU A 88 -4.61 10.46 -1.38
N ILE A 89 -4.01 10.76 -2.53
CA ILE A 89 -2.80 10.10 -3.02
C ILE A 89 -1.66 10.23 -2.00
N CYS A 90 -1.38 11.44 -1.53
CA CYS A 90 -0.39 11.69 -0.49
C CYS A 90 -0.77 10.99 0.81
N HIS A 91 -2.06 10.92 1.16
CA HIS A 91 -2.51 10.19 2.35
C HIS A 91 -2.26 8.68 2.24
N PHE A 92 -2.56 8.06 1.09
CA PHE A 92 -2.24 6.64 0.83
C PHE A 92 -0.74 6.38 1.01
N HIS A 93 0.09 7.19 0.37
CA HIS A 93 1.54 7.09 0.52
C HIS A 93 1.97 7.28 1.99
N SER A 94 1.34 8.19 2.72
CA SER A 94 1.68 8.43 4.13
C SER A 94 1.37 7.23 5.03
N VAL A 95 0.30 6.48 4.73
CA VAL A 95 -0.09 5.29 5.49
C VAL A 95 0.82 4.12 5.14
N LEU A 96 1.09 3.89 3.85
CA LEU A 96 1.90 2.78 3.37
C LEU A 96 3.38 2.92 3.74
N MET A 97 3.94 4.13 3.68
CA MET A 97 5.39 4.35 3.86
C MET A 97 5.78 4.78 5.28
N ARG A 98 4.83 4.78 6.22
CA ARG A 98 5.09 5.15 7.62
C ARG A 98 6.16 4.25 8.22
N ASN A 99 7.15 4.85 8.89
CA ASN A 99 8.31 4.16 9.49
C ASN A 99 9.24 3.46 8.49
N ILE A 100 9.06 3.65 7.18
CA ILE A 100 9.93 3.10 6.12
C ILE A 100 10.73 4.23 5.48
N LEU A 101 10.04 5.29 5.03
CA LEU A 101 10.65 6.46 4.40
C LEU A 101 10.53 7.70 5.28
N PRO A 102 11.50 8.63 5.26
CA PRO A 102 11.44 9.88 6.03
C PRO A 102 10.43 10.90 5.46
N ASP A 103 10.13 10.83 4.17
CA ASP A 103 9.29 11.77 3.41
C ASP A 103 7.91 11.19 3.06
N PHE A 104 7.45 10.20 3.82
CA PHE A 104 6.13 9.59 3.64
C PHE A 104 5.00 10.63 3.52
N GLY A 105 4.23 10.52 2.44
CA GLY A 105 3.09 11.39 2.15
C GLY A 105 3.44 12.67 1.41
N LYS A 106 4.65 12.77 0.86
CA LYS A 106 5.09 13.89 0.02
C LYS A 106 5.51 13.38 -1.35
N PHE A 107 5.42 14.25 -2.34
CA PHE A 107 6.07 14.00 -3.61
C PHE A 107 7.58 14.08 -3.48
N LYS A 108 8.27 13.34 -4.35
CA LYS A 108 9.73 13.34 -4.42
C LYS A 108 10.27 14.77 -4.61
N ASN A 109 11.34 15.08 -3.89
CA ASN A 109 12.09 16.33 -4.01
C ASN A 109 13.40 16.16 -4.78
N THR A 110 13.75 14.93 -5.15
CA THR A 110 14.93 14.54 -5.92
C THR A 110 14.51 13.76 -7.16
N TYR A 111 15.41 13.70 -8.15
CA TYR A 111 15.21 12.87 -9.34
C TYR A 111 15.30 11.38 -8.97
N ASN A 112 14.38 10.58 -9.50
CA ASN A 112 14.40 9.11 -9.41
C ASN A 112 14.24 8.50 -10.80
N GLU A 113 14.54 7.22 -10.92
CA GLU A 113 14.45 6.49 -12.18
C GLU A 113 13.89 5.10 -11.95
N ILE A 114 13.09 4.61 -12.89
CA ILE A 114 12.61 3.23 -12.88
C ILE A 114 13.61 2.41 -13.69
N ILE A 115 14.40 1.58 -13.01
CA ILE A 115 15.40 0.73 -13.66
C ILE A 115 14.70 -0.20 -14.67
N GLY A 116 15.17 -0.18 -15.92
CA GLY A 116 14.61 -0.96 -17.02
C GLY A 116 13.47 -0.26 -17.79
N ALA A 117 12.97 0.90 -17.32
CA ALA A 117 12.02 1.69 -18.08
C ALA A 117 12.70 2.48 -19.21
N LYS A 118 12.02 2.62 -20.36
CA LYS A 118 12.51 3.41 -21.50
C LYS A 118 12.23 4.91 -21.37
N LYS A 119 11.27 5.29 -20.52
CA LYS A 119 10.87 6.68 -20.31
C LYS A 119 11.35 7.14 -18.93
N PRO A 120 11.88 8.37 -18.82
CA PRO A 120 12.22 8.94 -17.53
C PRO A 120 10.95 9.22 -16.72
N THR A 121 11.10 9.30 -15.40
CA THR A 121 10.03 9.78 -14.52
C THR A 121 9.91 11.30 -14.63
N ALA A 122 8.78 11.86 -14.19
CA ALA A 122 8.60 13.31 -14.12
C ALA A 122 9.67 13.96 -13.20
N SER A 123 10.12 15.18 -13.50
CA SER A 123 11.05 15.88 -12.59
C SER A 123 10.32 16.30 -11.29
N PRO A 124 11.02 16.53 -10.17
CA PRO A 124 10.39 16.96 -8.91
C PRO A 124 9.45 18.17 -9.05
N ALA A 125 9.78 19.11 -9.94
CA ALA A 125 8.95 20.29 -10.20
C ALA A 125 7.66 19.99 -10.99
N MET A 126 7.61 18.87 -11.71
CA MET A 126 6.48 18.50 -12.57
C MET A 126 5.51 17.50 -11.92
N VAL A 127 5.93 16.77 -10.88
CA VAL A 127 5.13 15.71 -10.26
C VAL A 127 3.78 16.22 -9.75
N GLN A 128 3.75 17.37 -9.09
CA GLN A 128 2.50 17.93 -8.58
C GLN A 128 1.55 18.39 -9.70
N LEU A 129 2.11 18.91 -10.80
CA LEU A 129 1.34 19.38 -11.95
C LEU A 129 0.74 18.22 -12.76
N GLU A 130 1.44 17.09 -12.82
CA GLU A 130 1.05 15.94 -13.63
C GLU A 130 0.35 14.84 -12.82
N LEU A 131 0.39 14.89 -11.48
CA LEU A 131 -0.13 13.85 -10.58
C LEU A 131 0.43 12.45 -10.89
N ILE A 132 1.62 12.37 -11.47
CA ILE A 132 2.30 11.11 -11.78
C ILE A 132 3.13 10.71 -10.57
N ILE A 133 2.62 9.76 -9.80
CA ILE A 133 3.37 9.15 -8.70
C ILE A 133 4.41 8.21 -9.32
N CYS A 134 5.67 8.60 -9.26
CA CYS A 134 6.79 7.66 -9.29
C CYS A 134 7.46 7.79 -7.94
N VAL A 135 7.22 6.80 -7.06
CA VAL A 135 8.03 6.58 -5.85
C VAL A 135 9.49 6.42 -6.28
#